data_AF-A0A0N1BNS0-F1
#
_entry.id   AF-A0A0N1BNS0-F1
#
_cell.length_a   1.000
_cell.length_b   1.000
_cell.length_c   1.000
_cell.angle_alpha   90.00
_cell.angle_beta   90.00
_cell.angle_gamma   90.00
#
_symmetry.space_group_name_H-M   'P 1'
#
loop_
_entity.id
_entity.type
_entity.pdbx_description
1 polymer ?
#
loop_
_entity_poly.entity_id
_entity_poly.type
_entity_poly.pdbx_seq_one_letter_code
_entity_poly.pdbx_strand_id
1 'polypeptide(L)'
;MGHRVLVVIPPCRHDLRAVLHDKNRYFQELHWVREQFKLVGNFDIVDFYDDPFFQYEHFGDFDHLDPQGEGCRYLTDMVMSRIG
;
A
#
# COMPACT_ATOMS: atom_id res chain seq x y z
N MET A 1 -25.96 7.00 -1.14
CA MET A 1 -25.05 6.40 -0.12
C MET A 1 -23.65 6.48 -0.68
N GLY A 2 -22.70 7.04 0.07
CA GLY A 2 -21.31 7.20 -0.39
C GLY A 2 -20.53 5.89 -0.22
N HIS A 3 -19.69 5.55 -1.19
CA HIS A 3 -18.75 4.44 -1.05
C HIS A 3 -17.62 4.84 -0.10
N ARG A 4 -17.24 3.94 0.81
CA ARG A 4 -15.97 4.01 1.52
C ARG A 4 -14.91 3.37 0.63
N VAL A 5 -13.86 4.11 0.33
CA VAL A 5 -12.73 3.72 -0.51
C VAL A 5 -11.51 3.54 0.39
N LEU A 6 -10.85 2.39 0.26
CA LEU A 6 -9.56 2.12 0.86
C LEU A 6 -8.53 2.05 -0.28
N VAL A 7 -7.55 2.94 -0.26
CA VAL A 7 -6.42 2.91 -1.19
C VAL A 7 -5.24 2.28 -0.51
N VAL A 8 -4.70 1.24 -1.14
CA VAL A 8 -3.52 0.53 -0.66
C VAL A 8 -2.32 1.02 -1.47
N ILE A 9 -1.31 1.55 -0.79
CA ILE A 9 0.02 1.72 -1.38
C ILE A 9 0.73 0.37 -1.19
N PRO A 10 1.07 -0.34 -2.28
CA PRO A 10 1.61 -1.68 -2.19
C PRO A 10 3.03 -1.67 -1.58
N PRO A 11 3.46 -2.83 -1.05
CA PRO A 11 4.85 -2.98 -0.63
C PRO A 11 5.80 -2.88 -1.81
N CYS A 12 6.96 -2.28 -1.59
CA CYS A 12 8.00 -2.16 -2.60
C CYS A 12 9.19 -3.03 -2.22
N ARG A 13 9.68 -3.85 -3.16
CA ARG A 13 10.82 -4.74 -2.90
C ARG A 13 12.07 -3.93 -2.57
N HIS A 14 12.90 -4.44 -1.66
CA HIS A 14 14.03 -3.67 -1.10
C HIS A 14 15.01 -3.14 -2.17
N ASP A 15 15.32 -3.95 -3.18
CA ASP A 15 16.20 -3.55 -4.29
C ASP A 15 15.59 -2.45 -5.17
N LEU A 16 14.28 -2.54 -5.43
CA LEU A 16 13.54 -1.49 -6.13
C LEU A 16 13.49 -0.20 -5.29
N ARG A 17 13.25 -0.28 -3.97
CA ARG A 17 13.32 0.87 -3.05
C ARG A 17 14.69 1.54 -3.04
N ALA A 18 15.77 0.78 -3.18
CA ALA A 18 17.12 1.36 -3.23
C ALA A 18 17.32 2.28 -4.46
N VAL A 19 16.56 2.05 -5.54
CA VAL A 19 16.52 2.90 -6.74
C VAL A 19 15.47 4.01 -6.61
N LEU A 20 14.36 3.72 -5.93
CA LEU A 20 13.25 4.63 -5.70
C LEU A 20 13.45 5.43 -4.40
N HIS A 21 14.11 6.57 -4.51
CA HIS A 21 14.65 7.30 -3.35
C HIS A 21 13.62 7.87 -2.35
N ASP A 22 12.48 8.37 -2.80
CA ASP A 22 11.57 9.13 -1.93
C ASP A 22 10.10 8.80 -2.19
N LYS A 23 9.53 7.96 -1.32
CA LYS A 23 8.11 7.60 -1.42
C LYS A 23 7.17 8.80 -1.28
N ASN A 24 7.54 9.79 -0.46
CA ASN A 24 6.66 10.93 -0.21
C ASN A 24 6.45 11.69 -1.51
N ARG A 25 7.51 11.85 -2.32
CA ARG A 25 7.41 12.45 -3.65
C ARG A 25 6.47 11.67 -4.58
N TYR A 26 6.44 10.34 -4.50
CA TYR A 26 5.60 9.52 -5.38
C TYR A 26 4.12 9.54 -4.96
N PHE A 27 3.83 9.64 -3.67
CA PHE A 27 2.46 9.54 -3.14
C PHE A 27 1.89 10.87 -2.64
N GLN A 28 2.63 11.98 -2.71
CA GLN A 28 2.19 13.31 -2.23
C GLN A 28 0.84 13.72 -2.84
N GLU A 29 0.65 13.52 -4.15
CA GLU A 29 -0.61 13.90 -4.83
C GLU A 29 -1.81 13.08 -4.32
N LEU A 30 -1.60 11.82 -3.93
CA LEU A 30 -2.66 10.98 -3.36
C LEU A 30 -3.12 11.54 -2.00
N HIS A 31 -2.17 11.95 -1.16
CA HIS A 31 -2.47 12.60 0.12
C HIS A 31 -3.13 13.97 -0.09
N TRP A 32 -2.62 14.76 -1.03
CA TRP A 32 -3.19 16.06 -1.38
C TRP A 32 -4.65 15.94 -1.85
N VAL A 33 -4.97 14.97 -2.71
CA VAL A 33 -6.36 14.69 -3.14
C VAL A 33 -7.25 14.36 -1.94
N ARG A 34 -6.80 13.49 -1.03
CA ARG A 34 -7.58 13.13 0.17
C ARG A 34 -7.94 14.38 1.00
N GLU A 35 -6.98 15.28 1.19
CA GLU A 35 -7.14 16.50 1.99
C GLU A 35 -7.99 17.56 1.28
N GLN A 36 -7.67 17.85 0.02
CA GLN A 36 -8.33 18.89 -0.78
C GLN A 36 -9.83 18.65 -0.94
N PHE A 37 -10.21 17.39 -1.14
CA PHE A 37 -11.62 17.01 -1.31
C PHE A 37 -12.30 16.63 0.01
N LYS A 38 -11.63 16.81 1.16
CA LYS A 38 -12.14 16.48 2.50
C LYS A 38 -12.71 15.06 2.58
N LEU A 39 -12.02 14.10 1.97
CA LEU A 39 -12.48 12.72 1.87
C LEU A 39 -12.18 11.89 3.13
N VAL A 40 -11.71 12.53 4.21
CA VAL A 40 -11.39 11.88 5.49
C VAL A 40 -12.60 11.10 6.00
N GLY A 41 -12.38 9.81 6.33
CA GLY A 41 -13.41 8.88 6.80
C GLY A 41 -14.11 8.08 5.69
N ASN A 42 -14.09 8.56 4.44
CA ASN A 42 -14.58 7.83 3.27
C ASN A 42 -13.47 7.43 2.30
N PHE A 43 -12.27 7.98 2.46
CA PHE A 43 -11.09 7.67 1.68
C PHE A 43 -9.91 7.53 2.63
N ASP A 44 -9.51 6.28 2.85
CA ASP A 44 -8.40 5.92 3.73
C ASP A 44 -7.24 5.40 2.88
N ILE A 45 -6.02 5.82 3.23
CA ILE A 45 -4.79 5.35 2.59
C ILE A 45 -4.08 4.44 3.58
N VAL A 46 -3.75 3.23 3.16
CA VAL A 46 -2.94 2.27 3.95
C VAL A 46 -1.63 2.06 3.22
N ASP A 47 -0.53 2.41 3.88
CA ASP A 47 0.80 2.40 3.31
C ASP A 47 1.59 1.16 3.75
N PHE A 48 1.95 0.30 2.80
CA PHE A 48 2.83 -0.85 3.00
C PHE A 48 4.19 -0.70 2.32
N TYR A 49 4.49 0.45 1.71
CA TYR A 49 5.67 0.65 0.86
C TYR A 49 6.98 0.26 1.57
N ASP A 50 7.11 0.66 2.85
CA ASP A 50 8.26 0.38 3.72
C ASP A 50 7.95 -0.64 4.83
N ASP A 51 6.88 -1.42 4.70
CA ASP A 51 6.53 -2.39 5.75
C ASP A 51 7.61 -3.50 5.83
N PRO A 52 8.28 -3.67 6.99
CA PRO A 52 9.37 -4.61 7.16
C PRO A 52 8.94 -6.08 7.08
N PHE A 53 7.64 -6.38 7.08
CA PHE A 53 7.16 -7.74 6.83
C PHE A 53 7.49 -8.21 5.40
N PHE A 54 7.48 -7.32 4.41
CA PHE A 54 7.65 -7.71 3.01
C PHE A 54 9.14 -7.89 2.65
N GLN A 55 9.56 -9.15 2.61
CA GLN A 55 10.89 -9.60 2.22
C GLN A 55 10.90 -10.15 0.79
N TYR A 56 12.08 -10.42 0.24
CA TYR A 56 12.27 -10.82 -1.15
C TYR A 56 11.44 -12.05 -1.54
N GLU A 57 11.31 -13.00 -0.61
CA GLU A 57 10.59 -14.26 -0.77
C GLU A 57 9.06 -14.06 -0.94
N HIS A 58 8.55 -12.88 -0.61
CA HIS A 58 7.13 -12.55 -0.75
C HIS A 58 6.77 -12.01 -2.14
N PHE A 59 7.75 -11.76 -3.02
CA PHE A 59 7.54 -11.19 -4.35
C PHE A 59 7.69 -12.25 -5.45
N GLY A 60 6.76 -12.22 -6.41
CA GLY A 60 6.84 -13.05 -7.62
C GLY A 60 7.72 -12.43 -8.70
N ASP A 61 7.85 -11.10 -8.70
CA ASP A 61 8.74 -10.33 -9.57
C ASP A 61 9.23 -9.04 -8.88
N PHE A 62 9.55 -7.99 -9.64
CA PHE A 62 10.11 -6.75 -9.10
C PHE A 62 9.10 -5.89 -8.31
N ASP A 63 7.82 -5.94 -8.68
CA ASP A 63 6.78 -5.04 -8.18
C ASP A 63 5.49 -5.77 -7.74
N HIS A 64 5.39 -7.07 -7.95
CA HIS A 64 4.23 -7.89 -7.57
C HIS A 64 4.57 -8.91 -6.48
N LEU A 65 3.65 -9.03 -5.52
CA LEU A 65 3.66 -10.12 -4.55
C LEU A 65 3.41 -11.46 -5.25
N ASP A 66 3.99 -12.54 -4.72
CA ASP A 66 3.64 -13.89 -5.16
C ASP A 66 2.15 -14.13 -4.81
N PRO A 67 1.28 -14.41 -5.80
CA PRO A 67 -0.14 -14.63 -5.56
C PRO A 67 -0.44 -15.82 -4.64
N GLN A 68 0.49 -16.77 -4.50
CA GLN A 68 0.36 -17.93 -3.62
C GLN A 68 1.19 -17.80 -2.33
N GLY A 69 1.96 -16.71 -2.19
CA GLY A 69 2.88 -16.49 -1.08
C GLY A 69 2.22 -15.88 0.17
N GLU A 70 2.95 -15.92 1.28
CA GLU A 70 2.48 -15.37 2.56
C GLU A 70 2.28 -13.83 2.53
N GLY A 71 2.95 -13.13 1.61
CA GLY A 71 2.80 -11.69 1.40
C GLY A 71 1.36 -11.28 1.08
N CYS A 72 0.70 -11.98 0.15
CA CYS A 72 -0.69 -11.72 -0.22
C CYS A 72 -1.66 -11.98 0.93
N ARG A 73 -1.41 -13.03 1.73
CA ARG A 73 -2.21 -13.34 2.92
C ARG A 73 -2.11 -12.22 3.95
N TYR A 74 -0.88 -11.83 4.32
CA TYR A 74 -0.66 -10.75 5.29
C TYR A 74 -1.29 -9.43 4.84
N LEU A 75 -1.11 -9.05 3.56
CA LEU A 75 -1.74 -7.85 3.01
C LEU A 75 -3.26 -7.90 3.13
N THR A 76 -3.85 -9.05 2.82
CA THR A 76 -5.30 -9.28 2.92
C THR A 76 -5.77 -9.11 4.36
N ASP A 77 -5.12 -9.75 5.33
CA ASP A 77 -5.50 -9.67 6.75
C ASP A 77 -5.45 -8.21 7.24
N MET A 78 -4.41 -7.48 6.86
CA MET A 78 -4.25 -6.07 7.22
C MET A 78 -5.31 -5.18 6.57
N VAL A 79 -5.64 -5.41 5.29
CA VAL A 79 -6.72 -4.67 4.60
C VAL A 79 -8.08 -4.97 5.22
N MET A 80 -8.39 -6.24 5.48
CA MET A 80 -9.67 -6.65 6.07
C MET A 80 -9.86 -6.07 7.48
N SER A 81 -8.78 -5.93 8.26
CA SER A 81 -8.82 -5.28 9.58
C SER A 81 -9.26 -3.81 9.54
N ARG A 82 -9.19 -3.15 8.38
CA ARG A 82 -9.55 -1.73 8.18
C ARG A 82 -10.97 -1.54 7.67
N ILE A 83 -11.58 -2.60 7.13
CA ILE A 83 -12.93 -2.59 6.54
C ILE A 83 -14.00 -2.99 7.57
N GLY A 84 -13.59 -3.65 8.67
CA GLY A 84 -14.45 -4.02 9.80
C GLY A 84 -15.16 -2.86 10.47
#